data_AF-A0A1T1D464-F1
#
_entry.id   AF-A0A1T1D464-F1
#
_cell.length_a   1.000
_cell.length_b   1.000
_cell.length_c   1.000
_cell.angle_alpha   90.00
_cell.angle_beta   90.00
_cell.angle_gamma   90.00
#
_symmetry.space_group_name_H-M   'P 1'
#
loop_
_entity.id
_entity.type
_entity.pdbx_description
1 polymer ?
#
loop_
_entity_poly.entity_id
_entity_poly.type
_entity_poly.pdbx_seq_one_letter_code
_entity_poly.pdbx_strand_id
1 'polypeptide(L)' 'MLQTLHLRGFRGFDSYRLTGLARVNLVVGKNNCGKTSILEAIELLVSECRRQRSLAAVVEVDLVGQGRHVLP' A
#
# COMPACT_ATOMS: atom_id res chain seq x y z
N MET A 1 9.25 2.92 7.58
CA MET A 1 8.70 1.55 7.48
C MET A 1 7.27 1.67 6.99
N LEU A 2 6.83 0.87 6.00
CA LEU A 2 5.47 0.99 5.45
C LEU A 2 4.45 0.53 6.50
N GLN A 3 3.59 1.43 6.98
CA GLN A 3 2.59 1.12 8.03
C GLN A 3 1.19 0.89 7.46
N THR A 4 0.88 1.54 6.35
CA THR A 4 -0.43 1.53 5.69
C THR A 4 -0.21 1.53 4.17
N LEU A 5 -1.06 0.80 3.45
CA LEU A 5 -1.14 0.80 1.99
C LEU A 5 -2.60 1.04 1.59
N HIS A 6 -2.86 2.11 0.82
CA HIS A 6 -4.18 2.37 0.25
C HIS A 6 -4.12 2.18 -1.26
N LEU A 7 -4.90 1.24 -1.78
CA LEU A 7 -5.12 1.00 -3.20
C LEU A 7 -6.44 1.65 -3.60
N ARG A 8 -6.44 2.51 -4.62
CA ARG A 8 -7.65 3.10 -5.21
C ARG A 8 -7.60 2.93 -6.72
N GLY A 9 -8.67 2.41 -7.31
CA GLY A 9 -8.76 2.15 -8.75
C GLY A 9 -7.65 1.27 -9.32
N PHE A 10 -7.06 0.36 -8.53
CA PHE A 10 -5.88 -0.42 -8.95
C PHE A 10 -6.22 -1.90 -9.11
N ARG A 11 -6.09 -2.45 -10.32
CA ARG A 11 -6.23 -3.88 -10.65
C ARG A 11 -7.43 -4.58 -9.97
N GLY A 12 -8.60 -3.93 -9.99
CA GLY A 12 -9.85 -4.46 -9.41
C GLY A 12 -10.08 -4.08 -7.94
N PHE A 13 -9.18 -3.33 -7.31
CA PHE A 13 -9.44 -2.66 -6.04
C PHE A 13 -9.99 -1.26 -6.28
N ASP A 14 -11.31 -1.07 -6.11
CA ASP A 14 -11.93 0.25 -6.18
C ASP A 14 -11.41 1.16 -5.05
N SER A 15 -11.48 0.67 -3.81
CA SER A 15 -10.84 1.29 -2.64
C SER A 15 -10.55 0.22 -1.59
N TYR A 16 -9.27 0.00 -1.29
CA TYR A 16 -8.84 -1.02 -0.33
C TYR A 16 -7.66 -0.54 0.51
N ARG A 17 -7.79 -0.61 1.83
CA ARG A 17 -6.78 -0.12 2.78
C ARG A 17 -6.27 -1.26 3.65
N LEU A 18 -4.96 -1.54 3.56
CA LEU A 18 -4.25 -2.39 4.51
C LEU A 18 -3.58 -1.51 5.56
N THR A 19 -3.90 -1.75 6.83
CA THR A 19 -3.29 -1.08 7.98
C THR A 19 -2.51 -2.07 8.83
N GLY A 20 -1.64 -1.56 9.71
CA GLY A 20 -0.92 -2.41 10.66
C GLY A 20 0.16 -3.27 10.02
N LEU A 21 0.72 -2.82 8.90
CA LEU A 21 1.82 -3.52 8.23
C LEU A 21 3.05 -3.55 9.14
N ALA A 22 3.55 -4.76 9.38
CA ALA A 22 4.75 -5.01 10.16
C ALA A 22 5.97 -5.23 9.25
N ARG A 23 7.11 -5.63 9.85
CA ARG A 23 8.35 -5.89 9.10
C ARG A 23 8.20 -7.09 8.18
N VAL A 24 7.41 -8.04 8.64
CA VAL A 24 7.05 -9.26 7.93
C VAL A 24 5.52 -9.34 7.98
N ASN A 25 4.89 -9.48 6.82
CA ASN A 25 3.45 -9.65 6.68
C ASN A 25 3.21 -10.93 5.87
N LEU A 26 2.24 -11.74 6.30
CA LEU A 26 1.80 -12.92 5.57
C LEU A 26 0.48 -12.60 4.86
N VAL A 27 0.50 -12.61 3.52
CA VAL A 27 -0.69 -12.37 2.70
C VAL A 27 -1.20 -13.70 2.14
N VAL A 28 -2.34 -14.17 2.63
CA VAL A 28 -2.97 -15.45 2.25
C VAL A 28 -4.35 -15.23 1.62
N GLY A 29 -4.80 -16.19 0.81
CA GLY A 29 -6.10 -16.15 0.16
C GLY A 29 -6.15 -17.01 -1.10
N LYS A 30 -7.34 -17.18 -1.69
CA LYS A 30 -7.55 -17.97 -2.92
C LYS A 30 -6.78 -17.39 -4.11
N ASN A 31 -6.54 -18.19 -5.14
CA ASN A 31 -5.96 -17.69 -6.38
C ASN A 31 -6.81 -16.54 -6.95
N ASN A 32 -6.15 -15.59 -7.59
CA ASN A 32 -6.79 -14.43 -8.21
C ASN A 32 -7.48 -13.44 -7.26
N CYS A 33 -7.36 -13.58 -5.94
CA CYS A 33 -7.98 -12.66 -4.97
C CYS A 33 -7.22 -11.33 -4.75
N GLY A 34 -6.31 -10.96 -5.66
CA GLY A 34 -5.57 -9.69 -5.60
C GLY A 34 -4.25 -9.70 -4.80
N LYS A 35 -3.72 -10.86 -4.38
CA LYS A 35 -2.41 -10.93 -3.67
C LYS A 35 -1.25 -10.40 -4.53
N THR A 36 -1.15 -10.85 -5.78
CA THR A 36 -0.14 -10.36 -6.72
C THR A 36 -0.28 -8.86 -6.94
N SER A 37 -1.52 -8.39 -7.07
CA SER A 37 -1.81 -6.95 -7.22
C SER A 37 -1.36 -6.12 -6.02
N ILE A 38 -1.49 -6.63 -4.79
CA ILE A 38 -0.93 -5.96 -3.61
C ILE A 38 0.61 -5.85 -3.72
N LEU A 39 1.29 -6.92 -4.13
CA LEU A 39 2.75 -6.90 -4.29
C LEU A 39 3.21 -5.98 -5.42
N GLU A 40 2.50 -5.96 -6.55
CA GLU A 40 2.79 -5.06 -7.67
C GLU A 40 2.61 -3.59 -7.29
N ALA A 41 1.59 -3.26 -6.49
CA ALA A 41 1.42 -1.90 -5.98
C ALA A 41 2.60 -1.47 -5.06
N ILE A 42 3.08 -2.39 -4.22
CA ILE A 42 4.28 -2.15 -3.38
C ILE A 42 5.52 -2.00 -4.27
N GLU A 43 5.68 -2.83 -5.30
CA GLU A 43 6.79 -2.76 -6.24
C GLU A 43 6.81 -1.43 -6.99
N LEU A 44 5.65 -0.94 -7.46
CA LEU A 44 5.51 0.38 -8.08
C LEU A 44 5.94 1.49 -7.13
N LEU A 45 5.48 1.45 -5.87
CA LEU A 45 5.85 2.43 -4.85
C LEU A 45 7.37 2.45 -4.60
N VAL A 46 7.99 1.28 -4.49
CA VAL A 46 9.44 1.15 -4.28
C VAL A 46 10.22 1.61 -5.51
N SER A 47 9.76 1.25 -6.71
CA SER A 47 10.41 1.62 -7.97
C SER A 47 10.37 3.13 -8.20
N GLU A 48 9.25 3.76 -7.90
CA GLU A 48 9.09 5.21 -7.99
C GLU A 48 9.96 5.94 -6.96
N CYS A 49 9.99 5.44 -5.72
CA CYS A 49 10.87 5.98 -4.68
C CYS A 49 12.36 5.86 -5.06
N ARG A 50 12.75 4.82 -5.82
CA ARG A 50 14.12 4.69 -6.36
C ARG A 50 14.38 5.65 -7.52
N ARG A 51 13.36 5.96 -8.32
CA ARG A 51 13.46 6.83 -9.51
C ARG A 51 13.64 8.31 -9.14
N GLN A 52 13.25 8.72 -7.93
CA GLN A 52 13.29 10.12 -7.51
C GLN A 52 14.48 10.45 -6.63
N ARG A 53 15.53 10.98 -7.27
CA ARG A 53 16.51 11.85 -6.59
C ARG A 53 16.24 13.35 -6.77
N SER A 54 15.24 13.79 -7.55
CA SER A 54 15.01 15.23 -7.72
C SER A 54 13.64 15.75 -8.20
N LEU A 55 12.61 14.96 -8.54
CA LEU A 55 11.31 15.52 -8.96
C LEU A 55 10.13 14.64 -8.55
N ALA A 56 9.15 15.24 -7.87
CA ALA A 56 7.96 14.61 -7.28
C ALA A 56 7.02 13.99 -8.33
N ALA A 57 6.75 12.70 -8.20
CA ALA A 57 5.68 11.99 -8.84
C ALA A 57 4.62 11.87 -7.77
N VAL A 58 3.51 12.53 -8.07
CA VAL A 58 2.29 12.41 -7.30
C VAL A 58 1.72 11.02 -7.59
N VAL A 59 2.24 10.03 -6.87
CA VAL A 59 1.39 8.91 -6.45
C VAL A 59 0.87 9.35 -5.09
N GLU A 60 -0.38 9.82 -5.02
CA GLU A 60 -1.04 10.08 -3.74
C GLU A 60 -1.25 8.75 -3.01
N VAL A 61 -0.21 8.30 -2.33
CA VAL A 61 -0.34 7.33 -1.25
C VAL A 61 -0.55 8.14 0.01
N ASP A 62 -1.80 8.19 0.48
CA ASP A 62 -2.17 8.70 1.79
C ASP A 62 -1.37 7.96 2.87
N LEU A 63 -0.17 8.43 3.17
CA LEU A 63 0.64 8.02 4.30
C LEU A 63 0.04 8.63 5.56
N VAL A 64 -1.12 8.10 5.98
CA VAL A 64 -1.70 8.42 7.28
C VAL A 64 -0.85 7.76 8.35
N GLY A 65 0.15 8.51 8.80
CA GLY A 65 0.66 8.45 10.17
C GLY A 65 -0.14 9.43 11.03
N GLN A 66 -0.23 9.10 12.32
CA GLN A 66 -0.86 9.81 13.43
C GLN A 66 -2.33 9.44 13.73
N GLY A 67 -2.55 8.97 14.95
CA GLY A 67 -3.86 8.90 15.59
C GLY A 67 -4.21 7.51 16.10
N ARG A 68 -3.85 7.22 17.36
CA ARG A 68 -4.56 6.21 18.16
C ARG A 68 -6.05 6.49 18.05
N HIS A 69 -6.80 5.61 17.39
CA HIS A 69 -8.24 5.56 17.54
C HIS A 69 -8.56 4.28 18.31
N VAL A 70 -8.69 4.44 19.63
CA VAL A 70 -9.53 3.56 20.44
C VAL A 70 -10.96 3.90 20.03
N LEU A 71 -11.74 2.90 19.61
CA LEU A 71 -13.20 2.98 19.51
C LEU A 71 -13.77 1.76 20.24
N PRO A 72 -14.98 1.90 20.81
CA PRO A 72 -15.57 0.98 21.78
C PRO A 72 -15.82 -0.43 21.26
#